data_AF-A0A661AG63-F1
#
_entry.id   AF-A0A661AG63-F1
#
_cell.length_a   1.000
_cell.length_b   1.000
_cell.length_c   1.000
_cell.angle_alpha   90.00
_cell.angle_beta   90.00
_cell.angle_gamma   90.00
#
_symmetry.space_group_name_H-M   'P 1'
#
loop_
_entity.id
_entity.type
_entity.pdbx_description
1 polymer ?
#
loop_
_entity_poly.entity_id
_entity_poly.type
_entity_poly.pdbx_seq_one_letter_code
_entity_poly.pdbx_strand_id
1 'polypeptide(L)'
;MKKLLLMTVVPAILFAAGFNFGSSPQSVDATLQFQFPTWVAVWVPDDVTWDFSNITSNPSNPSYPPDISSGQNFPQYYYPTNPNASPYMRIRYWTNAASGTSWQLTIVGSGDPGGGILIGDIEYSDAGAGSWTSLSTTAATLASGTGRTSGFASADQDWRVYIDGDEEAGTYTCTVTITMQTL
;
A
#
# COMPACT_ATOMS: atom_id res chain seq x y z
N MET A 1 -2.55 -37.86 -24.95
CA MET A 1 -2.24 -36.54 -24.34
C MET A 1 -0.80 -36.59 -23.83
N LYS A 2 0.11 -35.83 -24.44
CA LYS A 2 1.53 -35.81 -24.07
C LYS A 2 1.70 -35.01 -22.76
N LYS A 3 2.20 -35.65 -21.70
CA LYS A 3 2.59 -34.96 -20.45
C LYS A 3 3.97 -34.35 -20.68
N LEU A 4 4.06 -33.03 -20.59
CA LEU A 4 5.32 -32.28 -20.62
C LEU A 4 5.89 -32.29 -19.19
N LEU A 5 7.01 -32.97 -19.00
CA LEU A 5 7.76 -32.95 -17.74
C LEU A 5 8.64 -31.70 -17.75
N LEU A 6 8.30 -30.69 -16.96
CA LEU A 6 9.13 -29.51 -16.78
C LEU A 6 10.27 -29.88 -15.82
N MET A 7 11.41 -30.27 -16.37
CA MET A 7 12.61 -30.56 -15.61
C MET A 7 13.36 -29.25 -15.39
N THR A 8 13.13 -28.60 -14.24
CA THR A 8 13.90 -27.43 -13.82
C THR A 8 15.33 -27.90 -13.53
N VAL A 9 16.25 -27.58 -14.45
CA VAL A 9 17.68 -27.82 -14.24
C VAL A 9 18.15 -26.83 -13.17
N VAL A 10 18.30 -27.31 -11.95
CA VAL A 10 19.03 -26.58 -10.91
C VAL A 10 20.52 -26.75 -11.24
N PRO A 11 21.28 -25.68 -11.55
CA PRO A 11 22.72 -25.81 -11.73
C PRO A 11 23.34 -26.23 -10.39
N ALA A 12 23.91 -27.44 -10.36
CA ALA A 12 24.74 -27.89 -9.26
C ALA A 12 26.08 -27.14 -9.34
N ILE A 13 26.31 -26.23 -8.41
CA ILE A 13 27.58 -25.52 -8.29
C ILE A 13 28.53 -26.42 -7.50
N LEU A 14 29.51 -27.00 -8.20
CA LEU A 14 30.57 -27.80 -7.58
C LEU A 14 31.60 -26.83 -6.96
N PHE A 15 31.68 -26.77 -5.64
CA PHE A 15 32.72 -25.96 -4.96
C PHE A 15 34.03 -26.75 -4.91
N ALA A 16 35.09 -26.22 -5.53
CA ALA A 16 36.44 -26.70 -5.29
C ALA A 16 36.99 -26.00 -4.04
N ALA A 17 37.22 -26.74 -2.95
CA ALA A 17 37.99 -26.24 -1.83
C ALA A 17 39.48 -26.35 -2.19
N GLY A 18 40.22 -25.25 -2.10
CA GLY A 18 41.66 -25.25 -2.34
C GLY A 18 42.43 -25.99 -1.24
N PHE A 19 43.48 -26.71 -1.61
CA PHE A 19 44.37 -27.43 -0.68
C PHE A 19 45.82 -27.00 -0.98
N ASN A 20 46.61 -26.64 0.04
CA ASN A 20 48.01 -26.22 -0.14
C ASN A 20 48.97 -26.98 0.80
N PHE A 21 50.17 -27.30 0.29
CA PHE A 21 51.31 -27.88 1.02
C PHE A 21 52.57 -27.06 0.73
N GLY A 22 53.32 -26.63 1.75
CA GLY A 22 54.59 -25.90 1.56
C GLY A 22 55.14 -25.24 2.82
N SER A 23 56.32 -24.62 2.71
CA SER A 23 57.00 -23.89 3.78
C SER A 23 56.30 -22.57 4.12
N SER A 24 56.40 -22.13 5.37
CA SER A 24 55.73 -20.93 5.90
C SER A 24 56.16 -19.62 5.21
N PRO A 25 55.21 -18.68 4.95
CA PRO A 25 53.75 -18.81 5.12
C PRO A 25 53.05 -19.45 3.91
N GLN A 26 51.88 -20.06 4.14
CA GLN A 26 51.01 -20.61 3.10
C GLN A 26 49.60 -20.01 3.24
N SER A 27 48.94 -19.71 2.11
CA SER A 27 47.56 -19.20 2.04
C SER A 27 46.80 -19.91 0.93
N VAL A 28 45.49 -20.11 1.11
CA VAL A 28 44.59 -20.67 0.08
C VAL A 28 43.26 -19.94 0.10
N ASP A 29 42.74 -19.61 -1.07
CA ASP A 29 41.48 -18.87 -1.23
C ASP A 29 40.29 -19.82 -1.44
N ALA A 30 39.10 -19.37 -1.05
CA ALA A 30 37.82 -20.02 -1.32
C ALA A 30 36.79 -19.00 -1.81
N THR A 31 35.81 -19.44 -2.60
CA THR A 31 34.73 -18.59 -3.10
C THR A 31 33.48 -18.70 -2.22
N LEU A 32 32.95 -17.56 -1.77
CA LEU A 32 31.64 -17.46 -1.13
C LEU A 32 30.62 -16.94 -2.14
N GLN A 33 29.46 -17.60 -2.26
CA GLN A 33 28.38 -17.18 -3.14
C GLN A 33 27.14 -16.83 -2.32
N PHE A 34 26.54 -15.68 -2.64
CA PHE A 34 25.30 -15.20 -2.04
C PHE A 34 24.25 -15.01 -3.14
N GLN A 35 23.05 -15.54 -2.93
CA GLN A 35 21.94 -15.40 -3.87
C GLN A 35 20.78 -14.70 -3.16
N PHE A 36 20.38 -13.56 -3.68
CA PHE A 36 19.24 -12.79 -3.20
C PHE A 36 18.20 -12.70 -4.33
N PRO A 37 17.01 -13.29 -4.19
CA PRO A 37 15.92 -13.09 -5.15
C PRO A 37 15.41 -11.65 -5.10
N THR A 38 14.72 -11.21 -6.16
CA THR A 38 13.97 -9.96 -6.13
C THR A 38 12.73 -10.12 -5.27
N TRP A 39 12.58 -9.24 -4.31
CA TRP A 39 11.47 -9.14 -3.39
C TRP A 39 10.86 -7.75 -3.45
N VAL A 40 9.55 -7.73 -3.23
CA VAL A 40 8.77 -6.54 -2.94
C VAL A 40 8.09 -6.77 -1.59
N ALA A 41 7.92 -5.70 -0.82
CA ALA A 41 7.20 -5.74 0.44
C ALA A 41 6.28 -4.52 0.51
N VAL A 42 5.06 -4.75 0.98
CA VAL A 42 4.10 -3.70 1.32
C VAL A 42 3.56 -3.97 2.71
N TRP A 43 3.40 -2.92 3.50
CA TRP A 43 2.87 -3.00 4.86
C TRP A 43 1.91 -1.84 5.10
N VAL A 44 0.67 -2.20 5.47
CA VAL A 44 -0.41 -1.28 5.86
C VAL A 44 -0.81 -1.67 7.28
N PRO A 45 -0.45 -0.89 8.32
CA PRO A 45 -0.65 -1.27 9.71
C PRO A 45 -2.00 -0.87 10.28
N ASP A 46 -2.70 0.08 9.66
CA ASP A 46 -3.91 0.70 10.20
C ASP A 46 -5.04 0.64 9.16
N ASP A 47 -6.24 0.30 9.62
CA ASP A 47 -7.47 0.48 8.87
C ASP A 47 -7.99 1.92 9.04
N VAL A 48 -8.86 2.35 8.13
CA VAL A 48 -9.52 3.67 8.18
C VAL A 48 -10.99 3.48 8.50
N THR A 49 -11.51 4.22 9.48
CA THR A 49 -12.91 4.14 9.91
C THR A 49 -13.56 5.51 9.96
N TRP A 50 -14.80 5.60 9.49
CA TRP A 50 -15.71 6.71 9.73
C TRP A 50 -16.83 6.23 10.66
N ASP A 51 -16.78 6.65 11.92
CA ASP A 51 -17.82 6.39 12.90
C ASP A 51 -18.68 7.64 13.08
N PHE A 52 -19.80 7.69 12.37
CA PHE A 52 -20.73 8.82 12.41
C PHE A 52 -21.43 8.98 13.77
N SER A 53 -21.39 7.99 14.66
CA SER A 53 -21.86 8.14 16.05
C SER A 53 -20.87 8.92 16.94
N ASN A 54 -19.62 9.03 16.49
CA ASN A 54 -18.53 9.72 17.18
C ASN A 54 -17.71 10.57 16.20
N ILE A 55 -18.38 11.21 15.23
CA ILE A 55 -17.72 11.90 14.11
C ILE A 55 -16.76 13.00 14.57
N THR A 56 -17.05 13.59 15.73
CA THR A 56 -16.31 14.69 16.38
C THR A 56 -15.01 14.23 17.04
N SER A 57 -14.72 12.92 17.11
CA SER A 57 -13.41 12.43 17.54
C SER A 57 -12.28 12.92 16.63
N ASN A 58 -12.60 13.20 15.36
CA ASN A 58 -11.78 14.01 14.49
C ASN A 58 -12.30 15.45 14.50
N PRO A 59 -11.55 16.41 15.09
CA PRO A 59 -12.00 17.80 15.23
C PRO A 59 -12.06 18.56 13.89
N SER A 60 -11.53 18.00 12.81
CA SER A 60 -11.62 18.58 11.46
C SER A 60 -12.97 18.30 10.81
N ASN A 61 -13.78 17.41 11.41
CA ASN A 61 -15.10 17.10 10.90
C ASN A 61 -16.15 18.13 11.34
N PRO A 62 -17.09 18.45 10.45
CA PRO A 62 -18.30 19.15 10.83
C PRO A 62 -19.23 18.19 11.60
N SER A 63 -20.31 18.71 12.20
CA SER A 63 -21.24 17.88 12.97
C SER A 63 -21.96 16.83 12.13
N TYR A 64 -22.28 15.70 12.75
CA TYR A 64 -23.22 14.71 12.23
C TYR A 64 -24.18 14.28 13.35
N PRO A 65 -25.52 14.25 13.13
CA PRO A 65 -26.22 14.68 11.92
C PRO A 65 -25.95 16.15 11.56
N PRO A 66 -26.05 16.53 10.28
CA PRO A 66 -25.78 17.90 9.85
C PRO A 66 -26.84 18.86 10.41
N ASP A 67 -26.40 19.95 11.05
CA ASP A 67 -27.25 21.04 11.52
C ASP A 67 -27.20 22.21 10.52
N ILE A 68 -27.99 22.12 9.46
CA ILE A 68 -28.11 23.18 8.45
C ILE A 68 -28.65 24.50 9.02
N SER A 69 -29.34 24.46 10.18
CA SER A 69 -29.84 25.67 10.84
C SER A 69 -28.72 26.50 11.46
N SER A 70 -27.58 25.87 11.77
CA SER A 70 -26.36 26.51 12.23
C SER A 70 -25.49 27.08 11.10
N GLY A 71 -25.95 27.01 9.84
CA GLY A 71 -25.18 27.43 8.67
C GLY A 71 -24.18 26.40 8.17
N GLN A 72 -24.25 25.15 8.65
CA GLN A 72 -23.48 24.04 8.12
C GLN A 72 -23.88 23.75 6.67
N ASN A 73 -22.90 23.57 5.79
CA ASN A 73 -23.13 23.12 4.43
C ASN A 73 -23.45 21.62 4.43
N PHE A 74 -24.41 21.20 3.63
CA PHE A 74 -24.70 19.79 3.36
C PHE A 74 -25.25 19.69 1.94
N PRO A 75 -24.81 18.74 1.10
CA PRO A 75 -23.83 17.65 1.33
C PRO A 75 -22.38 18.11 1.59
N GLN A 76 -21.52 17.28 2.20
CA GLN A 76 -20.13 17.65 2.51
C GLN A 76 -19.18 16.46 2.74
N TYR A 77 -17.88 16.77 2.80
CA TYR A 77 -16.83 15.79 3.12
C TYR A 77 -16.60 15.61 4.62
N TYR A 78 -16.34 14.37 5.02
CA TYR A 78 -15.92 13.96 6.35
C TYR A 78 -14.61 13.17 6.31
N TYR A 79 -13.71 13.47 7.24
CA TYR A 79 -12.47 12.75 7.49
C TYR A 79 -12.69 11.56 8.44
N PRO A 80 -11.78 10.58 8.44
CA PRO A 80 -11.84 9.42 9.34
C PRO A 80 -11.87 9.81 10.81
N THR A 81 -12.59 9.02 11.61
CA THR A 81 -12.58 9.11 13.08
C THR A 81 -11.49 8.25 13.70
N ASN A 82 -10.98 7.27 12.96
CA ASN A 82 -9.84 6.46 13.35
C ASN A 82 -9.02 6.04 12.11
N PRO A 83 -7.73 6.40 12.04
CA PRO A 83 -7.08 7.44 12.83
C PRO A 83 -7.80 8.78 12.72
N ASN A 84 -7.71 9.65 13.74
CA ASN A 84 -8.40 10.95 13.74
C ASN A 84 -7.51 12.13 13.32
N ALA A 85 -6.33 11.83 12.77
CA ALA A 85 -5.39 12.82 12.25
C ALA A 85 -4.61 12.25 11.07
N SER A 86 -4.21 13.13 10.16
CA SER A 86 -3.31 12.80 9.04
C SER A 86 -1.93 12.33 9.55
N PRO A 87 -1.30 11.33 8.92
CA PRO A 87 -1.84 10.50 7.83
C PRO A 87 -2.91 9.53 8.35
N TYR A 88 -4.04 9.45 7.65
CA TYR A 88 -5.11 8.54 8.05
C TYR A 88 -4.79 7.07 7.72
N MET A 89 -4.00 6.80 6.69
CA MET A 89 -3.50 5.46 6.38
C MET A 89 -2.00 5.51 6.14
N ARG A 90 -1.24 4.76 6.95
CA ARG A 90 0.20 4.60 6.73
C ARG A 90 0.45 3.47 5.74
N ILE A 91 1.34 3.70 4.77
CA ILE A 91 1.72 2.68 3.79
C ILE A 91 3.23 2.68 3.68
N ARG A 92 3.84 1.54 4.00
CA ARG A 92 5.28 1.33 3.83
C ARG A 92 5.56 0.33 2.74
N TYR A 93 6.57 0.59 1.92
CA TYR A 93 6.97 -0.31 0.85
C TYR A 93 8.48 -0.42 0.74
N TRP A 94 8.96 -1.53 0.17
CA TRP A 94 10.37 -1.80 -0.02
C TRP A 94 10.59 -2.73 -1.20
N THR A 95 11.71 -2.56 -1.92
CA THR A 95 12.18 -3.55 -2.89
C THR A 95 13.70 -3.56 -2.99
N ASN A 96 14.27 -4.74 -3.29
CA ASN A 96 15.66 -4.91 -3.73
C ASN A 96 15.78 -5.10 -5.25
N ALA A 97 14.82 -4.60 -6.03
CA ALA A 97 14.85 -4.67 -7.49
C ALA A 97 16.22 -4.24 -8.06
N ALA A 98 16.68 -4.94 -9.09
CA ALA A 98 17.95 -4.64 -9.73
C ALA A 98 17.93 -3.25 -10.38
N SER A 99 19.10 -2.63 -10.51
CA SER A 99 19.20 -1.34 -11.22
C SER A 99 18.57 -1.45 -12.62
N GLY A 100 17.73 -0.47 -12.99
CA GLY A 100 16.98 -0.46 -14.25
C GLY A 100 15.70 -1.30 -14.27
N THR A 101 15.38 -2.08 -13.22
CA THR A 101 14.08 -2.74 -13.09
C THR A 101 13.06 -1.74 -12.55
N SER A 102 12.00 -1.49 -13.32
CA SER A 102 10.90 -0.62 -12.90
C SER A 102 9.99 -1.32 -11.90
N TRP A 103 9.32 -0.55 -11.06
CA TRP A 103 8.31 -1.04 -10.13
C TRP A 103 7.22 -0.01 -9.92
N GLN A 104 6.07 -0.48 -9.44
CA GLN A 104 4.94 0.37 -9.06
C GLN A 104 4.27 -0.14 -7.78
N LEU A 105 3.66 0.81 -7.06
CA LEU A 105 2.75 0.61 -5.95
C LEU A 105 1.39 1.16 -6.38
N THR A 106 0.34 0.35 -6.31
CA THR A 106 -1.01 0.72 -6.76
C THR A 106 -2.05 0.52 -5.68
N ILE A 107 -3.15 1.26 -5.79
CA ILE A 107 -4.35 1.18 -4.96
C ILE A 107 -5.58 0.84 -5.82
N VAL A 108 -6.45 -0.02 -5.31
CA VAL A 108 -7.74 -0.41 -5.93
C VAL A 108 -8.77 -0.58 -4.82
N GLY A 109 -9.98 -0.02 -4.99
CA GLY A 109 -11.12 -0.32 -4.14
C GLY A 109 -11.94 -1.51 -4.65
N SER A 110 -12.61 -2.23 -3.75
CA SER A 110 -13.39 -3.43 -4.09
C SER A 110 -14.72 -3.16 -4.80
N GLY A 111 -15.19 -1.92 -4.79
CA GLY A 111 -16.52 -1.51 -5.24
C GLY A 111 -17.23 -0.67 -4.19
N ASP A 112 -18.51 -0.39 -4.42
CA ASP A 112 -19.34 0.38 -3.49
C ASP A 112 -19.44 -0.36 -2.13
N PRO A 113 -19.26 0.33 -0.99
CA PRO A 113 -19.48 -0.26 0.34
C PRO A 113 -20.93 -0.72 0.55
N GLY A 114 -21.90 -0.04 -0.09
CA GLY A 114 -23.34 -0.20 0.14
C GLY A 114 -23.91 0.86 1.09
N GLY A 115 -25.23 0.81 1.30
CA GLY A 115 -25.94 1.73 2.21
C GLY A 115 -25.99 3.17 1.73
N GLY A 116 -26.15 3.41 0.42
CA GLY A 116 -26.09 4.74 -0.20
C GLY A 116 -24.68 5.15 -0.65
N ILE A 117 -23.64 4.74 0.07
CA ILE A 117 -22.26 5.14 -0.21
C ILE A 117 -21.75 4.53 -1.51
N LEU A 118 -21.31 5.37 -2.45
CA LEU A 118 -20.63 4.95 -3.68
C LEU A 118 -19.11 4.96 -3.50
N ILE A 119 -18.40 4.12 -4.26
CA ILE A 119 -16.92 4.11 -4.25
C ILE A 119 -16.34 5.48 -4.63
N GLY A 120 -17.04 6.21 -5.51
CA GLY A 120 -16.63 7.54 -5.97
C GLY A 120 -16.72 8.63 -4.90
N ASP A 121 -17.50 8.41 -3.85
CA ASP A 121 -17.64 9.35 -2.72
C ASP A 121 -16.45 9.27 -1.76
N ILE A 122 -15.70 8.17 -1.81
CA ILE A 122 -14.49 7.97 -1.02
C ILE A 122 -13.32 8.51 -1.81
N GLU A 123 -12.59 9.45 -1.22
CA GLU A 123 -11.42 10.05 -1.86
C GLU A 123 -10.17 9.88 -1.00
N TYR A 124 -9.03 9.79 -1.66
CA TYR A 124 -7.72 9.74 -1.03
C TYR A 124 -6.76 10.76 -1.63
N SER A 125 -5.73 11.12 -0.89
CA SER A 125 -4.68 12.06 -1.29
C SER A 125 -3.36 11.63 -0.67
N ASP A 126 -2.24 11.93 -1.31
CA ASP A 126 -0.95 11.90 -0.60
C ASP A 126 -1.05 12.74 0.67
N ALA A 127 -0.54 12.21 1.78
CA ALA A 127 -0.70 12.82 3.09
C ALA A 127 -0.25 14.29 3.10
N GLY A 128 -1.16 15.19 3.49
CA GLY A 128 -0.94 16.64 3.54
C GLY A 128 -0.96 17.37 2.20
N ALA A 129 -1.13 16.68 1.05
CA ALA A 129 -1.12 17.32 -0.25
C ALA A 129 -2.43 18.06 -0.58
N GLY A 130 -3.56 17.58 -0.05
CA GLY A 130 -4.89 18.16 -0.29
C GLY A 130 -5.37 18.07 -1.74
N SER A 131 -4.73 17.23 -2.56
CA SER A 131 -5.11 16.95 -3.95
C SER A 131 -5.79 15.59 -4.00
N TRP A 132 -7.11 15.61 -4.03
CA TRP A 132 -7.94 14.43 -3.82
C TRP A 132 -8.22 13.67 -5.11
N THR A 133 -8.20 12.35 -5.01
CA THR A 133 -8.52 11.39 -6.07
C THR A 133 -9.64 10.49 -5.58
N SER A 134 -10.72 10.38 -6.36
CA SER A 134 -11.80 9.43 -6.06
C SER A 134 -11.30 7.99 -6.14
N LEU A 135 -11.68 7.18 -5.16
CA LEU A 135 -11.41 5.76 -5.15
C LEU A 135 -12.13 5.09 -6.32
N SER A 136 -11.51 4.08 -6.90
CA SER A 136 -12.03 3.38 -8.06
C SER A 136 -11.71 1.89 -7.99
N THR A 137 -12.49 1.10 -8.73
CA THR A 137 -12.20 -0.31 -9.04
C THR A 137 -11.08 -0.46 -10.09
N THR A 138 -10.62 0.65 -10.69
CA THR A 138 -9.45 0.70 -11.55
C THR A 138 -8.21 1.08 -10.74
N ALA A 139 -7.10 0.37 -10.97
CA ALA A 139 -5.85 0.62 -10.27
C ALA A 139 -5.29 2.01 -10.56
N ALA A 140 -4.95 2.73 -9.50
CA ALA A 140 -4.22 3.98 -9.55
C ALA A 140 -2.84 3.82 -8.92
N THR A 141 -1.85 4.54 -9.43
CA THR A 141 -0.48 4.50 -8.91
C THR A 141 -0.33 5.43 -7.72
N LEU A 142 0.16 4.90 -6.59
CA LEU A 142 0.56 5.68 -5.42
C LEU A 142 2.04 6.07 -5.48
N ALA A 143 2.88 5.14 -5.93
CA ALA A 143 4.32 5.37 -6.08
C ALA A 143 4.88 4.52 -7.22
N SER A 144 5.94 4.98 -7.84
CA SER A 144 6.68 4.21 -8.83
C SER A 144 8.15 4.60 -8.83
N GLY A 145 9.00 3.73 -9.38
CA GLY A 145 10.42 4.01 -9.46
C GLY A 145 11.20 2.92 -10.18
N THR A 146 12.52 3.03 -10.12
CA THR A 146 13.44 2.09 -10.75
C THR A 146 14.54 1.67 -9.77
N GLY A 147 14.85 0.38 -9.73
CA GLY A 147 15.84 -0.19 -8.83
C GLY A 147 15.38 -0.29 -7.37
N ARG A 148 16.32 -0.57 -6.48
CA ARG A 148 16.05 -0.77 -5.06
C ARG A 148 15.65 0.53 -4.35
N THR A 149 14.88 0.39 -3.28
CA THR A 149 14.72 1.48 -2.30
C THR A 149 15.92 1.50 -1.32
N SER A 150 16.16 2.64 -0.66
CA SER A 150 17.23 2.80 0.35
C SER A 150 16.84 2.28 1.75
N GLY A 151 15.79 1.46 1.84
CA GLY A 151 15.06 1.13 3.06
C GLY A 151 13.55 1.16 2.82
N PHE A 152 12.75 0.95 3.86
CA PHE A 152 11.30 1.13 3.72
C PHE A 152 11.01 2.60 3.42
N ALA A 153 10.32 2.84 2.30
CA ALA A 153 9.79 4.13 1.91
C ALA A 153 8.31 4.21 2.31
N SER A 154 7.73 5.42 2.28
CA SER A 154 6.32 5.66 2.60
C SER A 154 5.54 6.20 1.40
N ALA A 155 4.25 5.86 1.38
CA ALA A 155 3.24 6.40 0.47
C ALA A 155 1.95 6.66 1.27
N ASP A 156 2.09 7.31 2.42
CA ASP A 156 1.01 7.53 3.38
C ASP A 156 -0.12 8.36 2.74
N GLN A 157 -1.36 8.02 3.07
CA GLN A 157 -2.55 8.58 2.44
C GLN A 157 -3.46 9.26 3.46
N ASP A 158 -4.00 10.41 3.06
CA ASP A 158 -5.19 10.99 3.65
C ASP A 158 -6.45 10.47 2.95
N TRP A 159 -7.58 10.51 3.64
CA TRP A 159 -8.85 9.97 3.23
C TRP A 159 -9.97 10.93 3.61
N ARG A 160 -11.03 10.96 2.81
CA ARG A 160 -12.31 11.58 3.14
C ARG A 160 -13.44 10.85 2.44
N VAL A 161 -14.65 11.00 2.95
CA VAL A 161 -15.88 10.48 2.34
C VAL A 161 -16.87 11.63 2.15
N TYR A 162 -17.47 11.72 0.97
CA TYR A 162 -18.57 12.63 0.69
C TYR A 162 -19.86 12.02 1.20
N ILE A 163 -20.65 12.81 1.95
CA ILE A 163 -21.92 12.38 2.50
C ILE A 163 -23.00 13.31 2.00
N ASP A 164 -24.04 12.75 1.38
CA ASP A 164 -25.05 13.52 0.66
C ASP A 164 -26.50 13.33 1.11
N GLY A 165 -26.73 12.41 2.04
CA GLY A 165 -27.98 12.23 2.75
C GLY A 165 -28.82 11.07 2.22
N ASP A 166 -28.33 10.32 1.25
CA ASP A 166 -28.91 9.04 0.86
C ASP A 166 -28.38 7.86 1.69
N GLU A 167 -27.42 8.10 2.59
CA GLU A 167 -26.78 7.05 3.35
C GLU A 167 -27.73 6.42 4.39
N GLU A 168 -27.80 5.10 4.37
CA GLU A 168 -28.66 4.31 5.26
C GLU A 168 -27.93 3.96 6.56
N ALA A 169 -28.68 3.79 7.66
CA ALA A 169 -28.09 3.34 8.91
C ALA A 169 -27.56 1.90 8.80
N GLY A 170 -26.28 1.69 9.13
CA GLY A 170 -25.66 0.37 9.09
C GLY A 170 -24.14 0.42 9.24
N THR A 171 -23.50 -0.73 9.05
CA THR A 171 -22.04 -0.84 8.94
C THR A 171 -21.72 -1.40 7.56
N TYR A 172 -21.01 -0.60 6.78
CA TYR A 172 -20.64 -0.92 5.40
C TYR A 172 -19.12 -0.93 5.28
N THR A 173 -18.59 -1.70 4.33
CA THR A 173 -17.14 -1.88 4.20
C THR A 173 -16.77 -1.96 2.73
N CYS A 174 -15.81 -1.13 2.34
CA CYS A 174 -15.04 -1.29 1.12
C CYS A 174 -13.64 -1.79 1.48
N THR A 175 -13.14 -2.77 0.73
CA THR A 175 -11.75 -3.23 0.86
C THR A 175 -10.87 -2.44 -0.10
N VAL A 176 -9.79 -1.87 0.42
CA VAL A 176 -8.73 -1.25 -0.38
C VAL A 176 -7.57 -2.24 -0.51
N THR A 177 -7.17 -2.54 -1.75
CA THR A 177 -6.03 -3.42 -2.04
C THR A 177 -4.83 -2.59 -2.48
N ILE A 178 -3.74 -2.65 -1.71
CA ILE A 178 -2.46 -2.05 -2.07
C ILE A 178 -1.54 -3.14 -2.62
N THR A 179 -1.05 -2.95 -3.85
CA THR A 179 -0.19 -3.93 -4.53
C THR A 179 1.13 -3.30 -4.94
N MET A 180 2.24 -3.93 -4.56
CA MET A 180 3.56 -3.61 -5.09
C MET A 180 3.98 -4.69 -6.09
N GLN A 181 4.51 -4.29 -7.24
CA GLN A 181 5.08 -5.21 -8.22
C GLN A 181 6.24 -4.58 -9.00
N THR A 182 7.19 -5.41 -9.40
CA THR A 182 8.16 -5.07 -10.44
C THR A 182 7.52 -5.24 -11.83
N LEU A 183 7.95 -4.44 -12.80
CA LEU A 183 7.43 -4.40 -14.17
C LEU A 183 8.39 -5.03 -15.18
#